data_AF-R5IS22-F1
#
_entry.id   AF-R5IS22-F1
#
_cell.length_a   1.000
_cell.length_b   1.000
_cell.length_c   1.000
_cell.angle_alpha   90.00
_cell.angle_beta   90.00
_cell.angle_gamma   90.00
#
_symmetry.space_group_name_H-M   'P 1'
#
loop_
_entity.id
_entity.type
_entity.pdbx_description
1 polymer ?
#
loop_
_entity_poly.entity_id
_entity_poly.type
_entity_poly.pdbx_seq_one_letter_code
_entity_poly.pdbx_strand_id
1 'polypeptide(L)'
;MFIDRRFEAGEEPENYSFVQALVTDNRALMRQQPEYLKQLETLPPKLREAWLYGSWDVYEGQFFEDFRDVPEHYEDRQWTHVIEPFAPDKGWTVCRSYDFGYGKPFSCAWWAVDYDGVIYRILELYGCTRMPNEGVKWTPDRQFAEIRRIETEHPWLKGREITGVADPAIWDASRGESVAQTAARYGVYFTPGDNERIAGWMQCHYRLQFDENGYPRMYVFKNCKAFIRTVPLMLYSQTRPEDLDTAMEDHVCDEWRYFCMSRPVKPMMQAQTAAVWSDPLNQIRS
;
A
#
# COMPACT_ATOMS: atom_id res chain seq x y z
N MET A 1 14.98 13.24 0.09
CA MET A 1 14.89 14.70 -0.19
C MET A 1 15.95 15.13 -1.22
N PHE A 2 17.26 15.06 -0.93
CA PHE A 2 18.30 15.39 -1.93
C PHE A 2 18.68 14.25 -2.88
N ILE A 3 18.51 12.99 -2.46
CA ILE A 3 18.74 11.81 -3.31
C ILE A 3 17.67 11.72 -4.40
N ASP A 4 16.41 11.99 -4.04
CA ASP A 4 15.25 11.88 -4.93
C ASP A 4 14.97 13.17 -5.73
N ARG A 5 15.80 14.21 -5.57
CA ARG A 5 15.63 15.55 -6.17
C ARG A 5 14.21 16.15 -6.01
N ARG A 6 13.55 15.84 -4.89
CA ARG A 6 12.23 16.38 -4.54
C ARG A 6 12.43 17.61 -3.67
N PHE A 7 12.27 18.78 -4.29
CA PHE A 7 12.46 20.09 -3.67
C PHE A 7 11.11 20.73 -3.32
N GLU A 8 11.06 21.48 -2.21
CA GLU A 8 9.90 22.26 -1.82
C GLU A 8 9.80 23.58 -2.61
N ALA A 9 8.63 24.22 -2.58
CA ALA A 9 8.43 25.52 -3.23
C ALA A 9 9.26 26.61 -2.53
N GLY A 10 10.38 27.00 -3.13
CA GLY A 10 11.33 27.98 -2.61
C GLY A 10 12.78 27.49 -2.49
N GLU A 11 13.04 26.21 -2.75
CA GLU A 11 14.39 25.64 -2.77
C GLU A 11 15.01 25.74 -4.16
N GLU A 12 16.27 26.17 -4.25
CA GLU A 12 17.05 26.22 -5.49
C GLU A 12 17.88 24.93 -5.66
N PRO A 13 17.57 24.07 -6.65
CA PRO A 13 18.23 22.78 -6.85
C PRO A 13 19.75 22.85 -7.02
N GLU A 14 20.28 23.97 -7.52
CA GLU A 14 21.70 24.19 -7.81
C GLU A 14 22.55 24.27 -6.54
N ASN A 15 21.93 24.54 -5.38
CA ASN A 15 22.62 24.67 -4.11
C ASN A 15 22.87 23.33 -3.40
N TYR A 16 22.40 22.21 -3.97
CA TYR A 16 22.50 20.89 -3.38
C TYR A 16 23.20 19.90 -4.31
N SER A 17 24.26 19.25 -3.82
CA SER A 17 24.92 18.14 -4.52
C SER A 17 24.97 16.91 -3.62
N PHE A 18 24.62 15.75 -4.20
CA PHE A 18 24.73 14.45 -3.54
C PHE A 18 26.00 13.77 -4.02
N VAL A 19 26.86 13.38 -3.07
CA VAL A 19 28.06 12.59 -3.35
C VAL A 19 27.88 11.25 -2.64
N GLN A 20 27.70 10.20 -3.43
CA GLN A 20 27.58 8.84 -2.90
C GLN A 20 28.94 8.39 -2.38
N ALA A 21 28.97 7.82 -1.16
CA ALA A 21 30.17 7.23 -0.57
C ALA A 21 29.95 5.73 -0.41
N LEU A 22 30.72 4.93 -1.16
CA LEU A 22 30.68 3.47 -1.10
C LEU A 22 31.72 2.94 -0.11
N VAL A 23 31.52 1.70 0.36
CA VAL A 23 32.50 1.02 1.23
C VAL A 23 33.88 0.91 0.56
N THR A 24 33.91 0.81 -0.77
CA THR A 24 35.13 0.79 -1.59
C THR A 24 35.89 2.12 -1.60
N ASP A 25 35.22 3.24 -1.30
CA ASP A 25 35.84 4.56 -1.27
C ASP A 25 36.68 4.77 0.00
N ASN A 26 36.47 3.94 1.03
CA ASN A 26 37.25 3.96 2.26
C ASN A 26 38.56 3.15 2.12
N ARG A 27 39.56 3.77 1.47
CA ARG A 27 40.89 3.16 1.22
C ARG A 27 41.64 2.72 2.49
N ALA A 28 41.36 3.30 3.65
CA ALA A 28 41.99 2.92 4.92
C ALA A 28 41.39 1.60 5.45
N LEU A 29 40.05 1.49 5.43
CA LEU A 29 39.32 0.28 5.81
C LEU A 29 39.67 -0.90 4.88
N MET A 30 39.72 -0.66 3.56
CA MET A 30 40.05 -1.69 2.57
C MET A 30 41.47 -2.24 2.72
N ARG A 31 42.40 -1.46 3.29
CA ARG A 31 43.79 -1.90 3.56
C ARG A 31 43.92 -2.65 4.88
N GLN A 32 43.15 -2.30 5.90
CA GLN A 32 43.23 -2.92 7.22
C GLN A 32 42.39 -4.18 7.35
N GLN A 33 41.26 -4.28 6.63
CA GLN A 33 40.31 -5.39 6.71
C GLN A 33 39.78 -5.77 5.31
N PRO A 34 40.61 -6.36 4.44
CA PRO A 34 40.20 -6.72 3.08
C PRO A 34 39.07 -7.78 3.06
N GLU A 35 38.95 -8.58 4.13
CA GLU A 35 37.90 -9.61 4.25
C GLU A 35 36.51 -9.03 4.56
N TYR A 36 36.42 -7.74 4.92
CA TYR A 36 35.16 -7.06 5.25
C TYR A 36 34.20 -7.02 4.05
N LEU A 37 34.72 -6.87 2.82
CA LEU A 37 33.89 -6.95 1.61
C LEU A 37 33.25 -8.34 1.45
N LYS A 38 34.00 -9.42 1.71
CA LYS A 38 33.47 -10.79 1.64
C LYS A 38 32.41 -11.04 2.71
N GLN A 39 32.53 -10.42 3.88
CA GLN A 39 31.49 -10.47 4.92
C GLN A 39 30.21 -9.76 4.46
N LEU A 40 30.33 -8.59 3.81
CA LEU A 40 29.19 -7.90 3.22
C LEU A 40 28.54 -8.68 2.08
N GLU A 41 29.30 -9.47 1.31
CA GLU A 41 28.79 -10.37 0.26
C GLU A 41 27.94 -11.53 0.81
N THR A 42 28.12 -11.89 2.09
CA THR A 42 27.33 -12.92 2.77
C THR A 42 26.02 -12.42 3.36
N LEU A 43 25.80 -11.10 3.33
CA LEU A 43 24.55 -10.51 3.78
C LEU A 43 23.39 -10.95 2.86
N PRO A 44 22.15 -10.96 3.39
CA PRO A 44 20.95 -11.14 2.59
C PRO A 44 20.98 -10.24 1.34
N PRO A 45 20.43 -10.67 0.19
CA PRO A 45 20.66 -10.02 -1.10
C PRO A 45 20.44 -8.51 -1.11
N LYS A 46 19.45 -8.00 -0.36
CA LYS A 46 19.10 -6.58 -0.26
C LYS A 46 20.04 -5.78 0.65
N LEU A 47 20.41 -6.32 1.82
CA LEU A 47 21.43 -5.73 2.70
C LEU A 47 22.78 -5.64 2.01
N ARG A 48 23.13 -6.69 1.27
CA ARG A 48 24.31 -6.70 0.42
C ARG A 48 24.24 -5.57 -0.61
N GLU A 49 23.09 -5.35 -1.24
CA GLU A 49 22.90 -4.30 -2.25
C GLU A 49 23.03 -2.88 -1.67
N ALA A 50 22.41 -2.62 -0.51
CA ALA A 50 22.49 -1.33 0.17
C ALA A 50 23.91 -1.03 0.68
N TRP A 51 24.59 -2.03 1.27
CA TRP A 51 25.88 -1.82 1.93
C TRP A 51 27.08 -1.89 0.98
N LEU A 52 26.99 -2.66 -0.12
CA LEU A 52 28.05 -2.71 -1.13
C LEU A 52 27.87 -1.65 -2.22
N TYR A 53 26.65 -1.46 -2.72
CA TYR A 53 26.40 -0.64 -3.91
C TYR A 53 25.72 0.68 -3.59
N GLY A 54 25.44 0.96 -2.31
CA GLY A 54 24.83 2.22 -1.88
C GLY A 54 23.41 2.42 -2.46
N SER A 55 22.73 1.32 -2.81
CA SER A 55 21.36 1.30 -3.31
C SER A 55 20.40 1.33 -2.11
N TRP A 56 19.92 2.52 -1.75
CA TRP A 56 19.00 2.73 -0.64
C TRP A 56 17.52 2.75 -1.05
N ASP A 57 17.21 2.29 -2.27
CA ASP A 57 15.85 2.33 -2.83
C ASP A 57 14.89 1.30 -2.20
N VAL A 58 15.29 0.56 -1.17
CA VAL A 58 14.40 -0.42 -0.52
C VAL A 58 14.59 -0.42 1.00
N TYR A 59 13.55 0.05 1.67
CA TYR A 59 13.37 0.05 3.12
C TYR A 59 13.34 -1.39 3.67
N GLU A 60 14.40 -1.80 4.36
CA GLU A 60 14.42 -3.08 5.07
C GLU A 60 13.54 -3.03 6.33
N GLY A 61 12.69 -4.03 6.55
CA GLY A 61 11.83 -4.15 7.73
C GLY A 61 10.42 -3.55 7.60
N GLN A 62 10.05 -3.02 6.43
CA GLN A 62 8.67 -2.62 6.14
C GLN A 62 7.75 -3.84 5.97
N PHE A 63 6.51 -3.70 6.40
CA PHE A 63 5.51 -4.75 6.32
C PHE A 63 5.13 -5.06 4.87
N PHE A 64 4.96 -4.03 4.03
CA PHE A 64 4.60 -4.17 2.61
C PHE A 64 5.79 -3.94 1.68
N GLU A 65 6.82 -4.78 1.79
CA GLU A 65 8.04 -4.67 0.94
C GLU A 65 7.78 -4.80 -0.58
N ASP A 66 6.62 -5.32 -0.96
CA ASP A 66 6.21 -5.52 -2.36
C ASP A 66 5.67 -4.24 -3.00
N PHE A 67 5.29 -3.23 -2.21
CA PHE A 67 4.73 -1.99 -2.75
C PHE A 67 5.77 -1.22 -3.57
N ARG A 68 5.35 -0.67 -4.69
CA ARG A 68 6.19 0.04 -5.67
C ARG A 68 5.46 1.28 -6.13
N ASP A 69 6.14 2.43 -6.02
CA ASP A 69 5.69 3.72 -6.50
C ASP A 69 6.75 4.26 -7.47
N VAL A 70 6.54 4.00 -8.76
CA VAL A 70 7.51 4.35 -9.83
C VAL A 70 6.84 5.32 -10.81
N PRO A 71 7.05 6.64 -10.66
CA PRO A 71 6.41 7.68 -11.47
C PRO A 71 6.54 7.50 -12.98
N GLU A 72 7.66 6.95 -13.45
CA GLU A 72 7.94 6.67 -14.86
C GLU A 72 6.92 5.71 -15.47
N HIS A 73 6.29 4.87 -14.64
CA HIS A 73 5.34 3.85 -15.04
C HIS A 73 3.88 4.21 -14.71
N TYR A 74 3.58 5.44 -14.30
CA TYR A 74 2.20 5.82 -13.96
C TYR A 74 1.23 5.73 -15.15
N GLU A 75 1.73 5.90 -16.38
CA GLU A 75 0.92 5.82 -17.59
C GLU A 75 0.82 4.39 -18.15
N ASP A 76 1.94 3.65 -18.20
CA ASP A 76 2.00 2.30 -18.76
C ASP A 76 1.54 1.20 -17.77
N ARG A 77 1.54 1.53 -16.47
CA ARG A 77 1.08 0.73 -15.33
C ARG A 77 1.88 -0.55 -15.08
N GLN A 78 3.09 -0.66 -15.63
CA GLN A 78 3.96 -1.82 -15.44
C GLN A 78 4.91 -1.58 -14.28
N TRP A 79 5.11 -2.59 -13.43
CA TRP A 79 6.06 -2.55 -12.30
C TRP A 79 5.82 -1.43 -11.27
N THR A 80 4.61 -0.85 -11.26
CA THR A 80 4.17 0.16 -10.28
C THR A 80 2.77 -0.17 -9.77
N HIS A 81 2.49 0.22 -8.53
CA HIS A 81 1.16 0.18 -7.93
C HIS A 81 0.46 1.53 -7.98
N VAL A 82 1.20 2.62 -8.17
CA VAL A 82 0.65 3.97 -8.27
C VAL A 82 0.55 4.35 -9.74
N ILE A 83 -0.59 4.91 -10.14
CA ILE A 83 -0.87 5.27 -11.53
C ILE A 83 -1.57 6.62 -11.67
N GLU A 84 -1.57 7.15 -12.90
CA GLU A 84 -2.36 8.33 -13.25
C GLU A 84 -3.87 8.04 -13.09
N PRO A 85 -4.65 8.97 -12.50
CA PRO A 85 -6.08 8.81 -12.36
C PRO A 85 -6.78 8.83 -13.72
N PHE A 86 -7.75 7.94 -13.91
CA PHE A 86 -8.63 7.93 -15.07
C PHE A 86 -10.08 7.72 -14.64
N ALA A 87 -11.05 8.08 -15.48
CA ALA A 87 -12.46 7.83 -15.19
C ALA A 87 -12.75 6.32 -15.29
N PRO A 88 -13.14 5.64 -14.19
CA PRO A 88 -13.48 4.23 -14.25
C PRO A 88 -14.68 3.98 -15.17
N ASP A 89 -14.66 2.85 -15.88
CA ASP A 89 -15.76 2.48 -16.78
C ASP A 89 -17.10 2.38 -16.03
N LYS A 90 -18.20 2.62 -16.75
CA LYS A 90 -19.54 2.62 -16.16
C LYS A 90 -20.02 1.25 -15.73
N GLY A 91 -19.55 0.17 -16.35
CA GLY A 91 -19.90 -1.20 -15.98
C GLY A 91 -19.05 -1.79 -14.85
N TRP A 92 -17.98 -1.10 -14.43
CA TRP A 92 -17.18 -1.53 -13.28
C TRP A 92 -18.00 -1.48 -11.99
N THR A 93 -17.68 -2.36 -11.04
CA THR A 93 -18.32 -2.32 -9.72
C THR A 93 -17.64 -1.23 -8.90
N VAL A 94 -18.42 -0.36 -8.24
CA VAL A 94 -17.89 0.65 -7.33
C VAL A 94 -18.23 0.27 -5.90
N CYS A 95 -17.22 0.30 -5.05
CA CYS A 95 -17.33 -0.07 -3.65
C CYS A 95 -16.71 0.99 -2.76
N ARG A 96 -16.97 0.91 -1.46
CA ARG A 96 -16.21 1.63 -0.44
C ARG A 96 -15.75 0.71 0.68
N SER A 97 -14.72 1.15 1.37
CA SER A 97 -14.27 0.58 2.63
C SER A 97 -14.23 1.67 3.69
N TYR A 98 -14.39 1.31 4.95
CA TYR A 98 -14.37 2.30 6.02
C TYR A 98 -13.75 1.78 7.32
N ASP A 99 -12.83 2.56 7.88
CA ASP A 99 -12.30 2.43 9.23
C ASP A 99 -12.71 3.65 10.05
N PHE A 100 -13.42 3.43 11.16
CA PHE A 100 -13.95 4.50 11.98
C PHE A 100 -12.87 5.10 12.88
N GLY A 101 -12.84 6.43 12.96
CA GLY A 101 -11.96 7.16 13.86
C GLY A 101 -12.55 8.47 14.34
N TYR A 102 -12.14 8.88 15.54
CA TYR A 102 -12.49 10.18 16.12
C TYR A 102 -11.25 10.90 16.66
N GLY A 103 -10.68 10.40 17.75
CA GLY A 103 -9.39 10.89 18.28
C GLY A 103 -8.20 10.38 17.47
N LYS A 104 -8.35 9.19 16.90
CA LYS A 104 -7.52 8.65 15.83
C LYS A 104 -8.14 8.95 14.46
N PRO A 105 -7.35 8.98 13.37
CA PRO A 105 -7.89 9.18 12.03
C PRO A 105 -8.97 8.17 11.67
N PHE A 106 -9.89 8.59 10.80
CA PHE A 106 -10.77 7.67 10.08
C PHE A 106 -10.29 7.56 8.63
N SER A 107 -10.57 6.44 7.98
CA SER A 107 -10.31 6.26 6.55
C SER A 107 -11.58 5.78 5.84
N CYS A 108 -11.95 6.47 4.76
CA CYS A 108 -12.92 5.97 3.79
C CYS A 108 -12.25 5.99 2.42
N ALA A 109 -12.33 4.90 1.67
CA ALA A 109 -11.90 4.90 0.28
C ALA A 109 -12.95 4.33 -0.64
N TRP A 110 -12.91 4.81 -1.88
CA TRP A 110 -13.71 4.27 -2.96
C TRP A 110 -12.83 3.48 -3.90
N TRP A 111 -13.36 2.33 -4.29
CA TRP A 111 -12.69 1.35 -5.11
C TRP A 111 -13.51 1.09 -6.36
N ALA A 112 -12.84 1.04 -7.50
CA ALA A 112 -13.44 0.50 -8.71
C ALA A 112 -12.86 -0.89 -8.96
N VAL A 113 -13.72 -1.84 -9.30
CA VAL A 113 -13.34 -3.21 -9.63
C VAL A 113 -13.69 -3.44 -11.09
N ASP A 114 -12.67 -3.76 -11.88
CA ASP A 114 -12.85 -3.99 -13.31
C ASP A 114 -13.46 -5.37 -13.60
N TYR A 115 -13.54 -5.70 -14.89
CA TYR A 115 -14.12 -6.96 -15.37
C TYR A 115 -13.28 -8.19 -15.03
N ASP A 116 -11.96 -8.02 -14.83
CA ASP A 116 -11.01 -9.08 -14.51
C ASP A 116 -10.77 -9.22 -13.00
N GLY A 117 -11.37 -8.34 -12.19
CA GLY A 117 -11.26 -8.33 -10.74
C GLY A 117 -10.05 -7.55 -10.22
N VAL A 118 -9.35 -6.79 -11.07
CA VAL A 118 -8.34 -5.83 -10.65
C VAL A 118 -9.03 -4.70 -9.91
N ILE A 119 -8.47 -4.33 -8.76
CA ILE A 119 -9.04 -3.28 -7.92
C ILE A 119 -8.24 -1.97 -8.07
N TYR A 120 -8.96 -0.86 -8.10
CA TYR A 120 -8.39 0.48 -8.23
C TYR A 120 -8.86 1.32 -7.05
N ARG A 121 -7.93 1.80 -6.19
CA ARG A 121 -8.23 2.84 -5.21
C ARG A 121 -8.34 4.17 -5.95
N ILE A 122 -9.57 4.63 -6.18
CA ILE A 122 -9.84 5.77 -7.06
C ILE A 122 -9.91 7.09 -6.29
N LEU A 123 -10.41 7.05 -5.06
CA LEU A 123 -10.63 8.22 -4.20
C LEU A 123 -10.46 7.82 -2.74
N GLU A 124 -10.17 8.80 -1.91
CA GLU A 124 -10.12 8.64 -0.46
C GLU A 124 -10.61 9.89 0.26
N LEU A 125 -11.17 9.68 1.43
CA LEU A 125 -11.43 10.69 2.44
C LEU A 125 -10.75 10.23 3.73
N TYR A 126 -9.66 10.90 4.08
CA TYR A 126 -8.84 10.55 5.22
C TYR A 126 -8.88 11.65 6.28
N GLY A 127 -9.39 11.32 7.46
CA GLY A 127 -9.66 12.25 8.55
C GLY A 127 -8.50 12.47 9.51
N CYS A 128 -7.33 12.86 9.00
CA CYS A 128 -6.14 13.13 9.82
C CYS A 128 -5.81 14.62 9.88
N THR A 129 -5.31 15.08 11.02
CA THR A 129 -4.76 16.44 11.15
C THR A 129 -3.39 16.51 10.45
N ARG A 130 -2.67 17.63 10.62
CA ARG A 130 -1.27 17.73 10.19
C ARG A 130 -0.33 16.88 11.05
N MET A 131 -0.76 16.50 12.25
CA MET A 131 0.00 15.60 13.12
C MET A 131 -0.25 14.16 12.68
N PRO A 132 0.80 13.36 12.44
CA PRO A 132 0.64 11.96 12.10
C PRO A 132 -0.20 11.21 13.13
N ASN A 133 -1.10 10.37 12.64
CA ASN A 133 -1.95 9.51 13.46
C ASN A 133 -2.87 10.26 14.48
N GLU A 134 -3.19 11.53 14.23
CA GLU A 134 -4.17 12.31 14.99
C GLU A 134 -5.44 12.55 14.16
N GLY A 135 -6.59 12.18 14.72
CA GLY A 135 -7.89 12.35 14.06
C GLY A 135 -8.43 13.79 14.10
N VAL A 136 -9.20 14.15 13.08
CA VAL A 136 -9.87 15.47 12.99
C VAL A 136 -11.06 15.65 13.93
N LYS A 137 -11.41 14.64 14.74
CA LYS A 137 -12.53 14.66 15.70
C LYS A 137 -13.87 15.03 15.04
N TRP A 138 -14.11 14.56 13.82
CA TRP A 138 -15.41 14.71 13.18
C TRP A 138 -16.41 13.73 13.79
N THR A 139 -17.60 14.21 14.13
CA THR A 139 -18.69 13.34 14.58
C THR A 139 -19.08 12.35 13.47
N PRO A 140 -19.67 11.18 13.81
CA PRO A 140 -20.19 10.25 12.81
C PRO A 140 -21.10 10.94 11.77
N ASP A 141 -22.04 11.79 12.22
CA ASP A 141 -22.90 12.58 11.33
C ASP A 141 -22.11 13.41 10.31
N ARG A 142 -21.02 14.08 10.73
CA ARG A 142 -20.19 14.87 9.83
C ARG A 142 -19.43 13.99 8.84
N GLN A 143 -18.89 12.86 9.29
CA GLN A 143 -18.18 11.92 8.43
C GLN A 143 -19.10 11.37 7.34
N PHE A 144 -20.29 10.89 7.71
CA PHE A 144 -21.23 10.30 6.75
C PHE A 144 -21.93 11.33 5.86
N ALA A 145 -22.16 12.56 6.35
CA ALA A 145 -22.59 13.65 5.50
C ALA A 145 -21.57 13.93 4.37
N GLU A 146 -20.27 13.97 4.71
CA GLU A 146 -19.21 14.22 3.73
C GLU A 146 -19.02 13.05 2.76
N ILE A 147 -19.04 11.81 3.26
CA ILE A 147 -19.03 10.60 2.41
C ILE A 147 -20.19 10.65 1.41
N ARG A 148 -21.41 10.94 1.89
CA ARG A 148 -22.59 11.02 1.03
C ARG A 148 -22.48 12.16 0.01
N ARG A 149 -21.95 13.31 0.41
CA ARG A 149 -21.70 14.44 -0.50
C ARG A 149 -20.76 14.00 -1.63
N ILE A 150 -19.63 13.40 -1.30
CA ILE A 150 -18.66 12.90 -2.30
C ILE A 150 -19.32 11.90 -3.26
N GLU A 151 -20.10 10.95 -2.74
CA GLU A 151 -20.76 9.93 -3.57
C GLU A 151 -21.82 10.49 -4.52
N THR A 152 -22.46 11.59 -4.14
CA THR A 152 -23.53 12.22 -4.95
C THR A 152 -23.03 13.31 -5.88
N GLU A 153 -21.87 13.89 -5.61
CA GLU A 153 -21.30 15.00 -6.38
C GLU A 153 -20.14 14.59 -7.28
N HIS A 154 -19.30 13.62 -6.87
CA HIS A 154 -18.10 13.27 -7.61
C HIS A 154 -18.46 12.61 -8.97
N PRO A 155 -17.88 13.06 -10.10
CA PRO A 155 -18.24 12.56 -11.43
C PRO A 155 -18.12 11.05 -11.62
N TRP A 156 -17.19 10.40 -10.91
CA TRP A 156 -16.97 8.95 -10.99
C TRP A 156 -17.95 8.13 -10.13
N LEU A 157 -18.59 8.75 -9.13
CA LEU A 157 -19.43 8.07 -8.15
C LEU A 157 -20.92 8.39 -8.34
N LYS A 158 -21.23 9.62 -8.79
CA LYS A 158 -22.60 10.10 -8.91
C LYS A 158 -23.46 9.15 -9.75
N GLY A 159 -24.55 8.67 -9.14
CA GLY A 159 -25.51 7.78 -9.79
C GLY A 159 -25.08 6.31 -9.84
N ARG A 160 -23.93 5.95 -9.25
CA ARG A 160 -23.52 4.55 -9.06
C ARG A 160 -24.14 3.99 -7.79
N GLU A 161 -24.44 2.70 -7.82
CA GLU A 161 -24.70 1.94 -6.61
C GLU A 161 -23.36 1.59 -5.95
N ILE A 162 -23.23 1.91 -4.66
CA ILE A 162 -21.97 1.76 -3.91
C ILE A 162 -22.22 0.87 -2.70
N THR A 163 -21.63 -0.33 -2.74
CA THR A 163 -21.59 -1.25 -1.59
C THR A 163 -20.42 -0.91 -0.68
N GLY A 164 -20.60 -1.01 0.64
CA GLY A 164 -19.55 -0.70 1.61
C GLY A 164 -19.17 -1.88 2.50
N VAL A 165 -17.90 -1.98 2.88
CA VAL A 165 -17.42 -2.84 3.98
C VAL A 165 -16.82 -1.96 5.08
N ALA A 166 -16.98 -2.32 6.35
CA ALA A 166 -16.42 -1.57 7.47
C ALA A 166 -16.04 -2.50 8.65
N ASP A 167 -15.22 -1.98 9.58
CA ASP A 167 -14.91 -2.66 10.83
C ASP A 167 -16.19 -3.08 11.59
N PRO A 168 -16.39 -4.36 11.91
CA PRO A 168 -17.45 -4.86 12.79
C PRO A 168 -17.72 -4.04 14.06
N ALA A 169 -16.72 -3.33 14.60
CA ALA A 169 -16.89 -2.47 15.76
C ALA A 169 -17.92 -1.34 15.55
N ILE A 170 -18.17 -0.89 14.31
CA ILE A 170 -19.14 0.20 14.04
C ILE A 170 -20.60 -0.20 14.32
N TRP A 171 -20.88 -1.50 14.50
CA TRP A 171 -22.21 -2.01 14.86
C TRP A 171 -22.43 -2.12 16.36
N ASP A 172 -21.43 -1.81 17.20
CA ASP A 172 -21.62 -1.79 18.65
C ASP A 172 -22.63 -0.70 19.05
N ALA A 173 -23.79 -1.14 19.53
CA ALA A 173 -24.88 -0.30 20.02
C ALA A 173 -24.94 -0.25 21.57
N SER A 174 -23.93 -0.79 22.27
CA SER A 174 -23.91 -0.85 23.74
C SER A 174 -24.01 0.51 24.42
N ARG A 175 -23.71 1.60 23.70
CA ARG A 175 -23.71 2.98 24.18
C ARG A 175 -24.81 3.87 23.58
N GLY A 176 -25.77 3.28 22.86
CA GLY A 176 -26.85 4.01 22.17
C GLY A 176 -26.91 3.68 20.68
N GLU A 177 -27.16 4.70 19.84
CA GLU A 177 -27.11 4.53 18.38
C GLU A 177 -25.68 4.14 17.96
N SER A 178 -25.56 3.04 17.21
CA SER A 178 -24.29 2.58 16.64
C SER A 178 -23.86 3.47 15.47
N VAL A 179 -22.55 3.51 15.20
CA VAL A 179 -21.98 4.26 14.07
C VAL A 179 -22.59 3.80 12.73
N ALA A 180 -22.85 2.49 12.58
CA ALA A 180 -23.52 1.93 11.41
C ALA A 180 -24.96 2.45 11.23
N GLN A 181 -25.72 2.60 12.33
CA GLN A 181 -27.06 3.17 12.28
C GLN A 181 -27.03 4.65 11.89
N THR A 182 -26.07 5.43 12.41
CA THR A 182 -25.87 6.81 11.98
C THR A 182 -25.54 6.86 10.48
N ALA A 183 -24.66 6.01 9.97
CA ALA A 183 -24.34 5.94 8.54
C ALA A 183 -25.57 5.71 7.66
N ALA A 184 -26.45 4.78 8.08
CA ALA A 184 -27.67 4.46 7.35
C ALA A 184 -28.62 5.68 7.22
N ARG A 185 -28.66 6.57 8.21
CA ARG A 185 -29.46 7.83 8.14
C ARG A 185 -28.99 8.76 7.01
N TYR A 186 -27.74 8.66 6.59
CA TYR A 186 -27.17 9.40 5.46
C TYR A 186 -27.22 8.61 4.14
N GLY A 187 -27.85 7.44 4.12
CA GLY A 187 -27.89 6.56 2.95
C GLY A 187 -26.54 5.88 2.66
N VAL A 188 -25.69 5.76 3.68
CA VAL A 188 -24.38 5.10 3.61
C VAL A 188 -24.49 3.76 4.35
N TYR A 189 -24.51 2.66 3.59
CA TYR A 189 -24.68 1.30 4.11
C TYR A 189 -23.36 0.52 4.08
N PHE A 190 -23.13 -0.29 5.10
CA PHE A 190 -21.96 -1.16 5.19
C PHE A 190 -22.39 -2.60 5.49
N THR A 191 -21.55 -3.54 5.10
CA THR A 191 -21.54 -4.92 5.60
C THR A 191 -20.33 -5.11 6.52
N PRO A 192 -20.42 -5.96 7.56
CA PRO A 192 -19.29 -6.23 8.43
C PRO A 192 -18.11 -6.81 7.65
N GLY A 193 -16.92 -6.27 7.89
CA GLY A 193 -15.66 -6.81 7.39
C GLY A 193 -15.21 -8.04 8.14
N ASP A 194 -14.33 -8.82 7.52
CA ASP A 194 -13.62 -9.90 8.20
C ASP A 194 -12.41 -9.33 8.97
N ASN A 195 -12.31 -9.69 10.24
CA ASN A 195 -11.29 -9.20 11.17
C ASN A 195 -10.10 -10.16 11.34
N GLU A 196 -10.04 -11.25 10.57
CA GLU A 196 -8.86 -12.13 10.52
C GLU A 196 -7.67 -11.41 9.88
N ARG A 197 -6.87 -10.74 10.72
CA ARG A 197 -5.80 -9.82 10.31
C ARG A 197 -4.75 -10.48 9.44
N ILE A 198 -4.20 -11.62 9.88
CA ILE A 198 -3.11 -12.32 9.16
C ILE A 198 -3.57 -12.75 7.76
N ALA A 199 -4.75 -13.36 7.65
CA ALA A 199 -5.32 -13.73 6.36
C ALA A 199 -5.59 -12.49 5.49
N GLY A 200 -6.04 -11.39 6.10
CA GLY A 200 -6.23 -10.11 5.42
C GLY A 200 -4.95 -9.50 4.88
N TRP A 201 -3.86 -9.53 5.63
CA TRP A 201 -2.55 -9.07 5.17
C TRP A 201 -2.06 -9.89 3.97
N MET A 202 -2.25 -11.21 3.99
CA MET A 202 -1.95 -12.04 2.84
C MET A 202 -2.75 -11.64 1.60
N GLN A 203 -4.03 -11.28 1.76
CA GLN A 203 -4.85 -10.77 0.65
C GLN A 203 -4.37 -9.43 0.09
N CYS A 204 -3.77 -8.57 0.93
CA CYS A 204 -3.07 -7.36 0.52
C CYS A 204 -1.81 -7.71 -0.28
N HIS A 205 -0.94 -8.57 0.23
CA HIS A 205 0.29 -9.00 -0.48
C HIS A 205 -0.02 -9.64 -1.83
N TYR A 206 -1.02 -10.52 -1.91
CA TYR A 206 -1.42 -11.14 -3.18
C TYR A 206 -1.84 -10.12 -4.24
N ARG A 207 -2.33 -8.95 -3.84
CA ARG A 207 -2.70 -7.88 -4.77
C ARG A 207 -1.52 -7.06 -5.25
N LEU A 208 -0.47 -6.98 -4.43
CA LEU A 208 0.78 -6.32 -4.75
C LEU A 208 1.72 -7.20 -5.61
N GLN A 209 1.42 -8.48 -5.76
CA GLN A 209 2.19 -9.35 -6.65
C GLN A 209 2.00 -8.90 -8.11
N PHE A 210 3.13 -8.69 -8.78
CA PHE A 210 3.18 -8.51 -10.23
C PHE A 210 3.17 -9.87 -10.95
N ASP A 211 2.50 -9.91 -12.10
CA ASP A 211 2.63 -11.00 -13.05
C ASP A 211 3.95 -10.92 -13.85
N GLU A 212 4.14 -11.84 -14.80
CA GLU A 212 5.34 -11.90 -15.65
C GLU A 212 5.54 -10.65 -16.53
N ASN A 213 4.47 -9.89 -16.77
CA ASN A 213 4.48 -8.68 -17.59
C ASN A 213 4.50 -7.40 -16.72
N GLY A 214 4.61 -7.53 -15.40
CA GLY A 214 4.67 -6.39 -14.48
C GLY A 214 3.31 -5.81 -14.10
N TYR A 215 2.20 -6.51 -14.29
CA TYR A 215 0.87 -6.04 -13.91
C TYR A 215 0.44 -6.60 -12.53
N PRO A 216 0.10 -5.75 -11.54
CA PRO A 216 -0.45 -6.19 -10.27
C PRO A 216 -1.97 -6.39 -10.35
N ARG A 217 -2.57 -6.92 -9.27
CA ARG A 217 -4.03 -7.04 -9.11
C ARG A 217 -4.67 -5.85 -8.38
N MET A 218 -3.86 -4.84 -8.09
CA MET A 218 -4.33 -3.61 -7.49
C MET A 218 -3.52 -2.42 -7.96
N TYR A 219 -4.23 -1.31 -8.18
CA TYR A 219 -3.65 0.00 -8.39
C TYR A 219 -4.20 1.03 -7.41
N VAL A 220 -3.41 2.07 -7.19
CA VAL A 220 -3.73 3.25 -6.40
C VAL A 220 -3.58 4.47 -7.27
N PHE A 221 -4.63 5.28 -7.41
CA PHE A 221 -4.48 6.54 -8.12
C PHE A 221 -3.63 7.52 -7.31
N LYS A 222 -2.76 8.29 -7.98
CA LYS A 222 -1.82 9.21 -7.31
C LYS A 222 -2.48 10.28 -6.41
N ASN A 223 -3.78 10.54 -6.58
CA ASN A 223 -4.55 11.42 -5.70
C ASN A 223 -4.87 10.81 -4.32
N CYS A 224 -4.64 9.51 -4.13
CA CYS A 224 -4.81 8.81 -2.85
C CYS A 224 -3.55 8.95 -1.97
N LYS A 225 -3.26 10.19 -1.58
CA LYS A 225 -2.02 10.60 -0.91
C LYS A 225 -1.84 9.96 0.47
N ALA A 226 -2.91 9.74 1.22
CA ALA A 226 -2.87 9.10 2.53
C ALA A 226 -2.37 7.67 2.40
N PHE A 227 -2.94 6.89 1.48
CA PHE A 227 -2.47 5.53 1.20
C PHE A 227 -0.98 5.50 0.82
N ILE A 228 -0.59 6.32 -0.15
CA ILE A 228 0.80 6.37 -0.66
C ILE A 228 1.77 6.79 0.45
N ARG A 229 1.35 7.67 1.37
CA ARG A 229 2.17 8.11 2.50
C ARG A 229 2.27 7.06 3.61
N THR A 230 1.18 6.40 3.98
CA THR A 230 1.13 5.60 5.21
C THR A 230 1.45 4.13 4.97
N VAL A 231 0.92 3.53 3.90
CA VAL A 231 1.03 2.08 3.67
C VAL A 231 2.49 1.61 3.54
N PRO A 232 3.36 2.29 2.76
CA PRO A 232 4.75 1.87 2.67
C PRO A 232 5.47 1.93 4.02
N LEU A 233 5.11 2.88 4.89
CA LEU A 233 5.79 3.09 6.16
C LEU A 233 5.44 2.06 7.26
N MET A 234 4.50 1.15 7.01
CA MET A 234 4.08 0.17 8.00
C MET A 234 5.22 -0.79 8.35
N LEU A 235 5.28 -1.20 9.61
CA LEU A 235 6.27 -2.13 10.14
C LEU A 235 5.59 -3.36 10.74
N TYR A 236 6.36 -4.43 10.88
CA TYR A 236 5.93 -5.61 11.64
C TYR A 236 5.81 -5.27 13.13
N SER A 237 4.83 -5.89 13.79
CA SER A 237 4.65 -5.78 15.22
C SER A 237 5.82 -6.43 15.97
N GLN A 238 6.36 -5.72 16.95
CA GLN A 238 7.46 -6.21 17.80
C GLN A 238 7.04 -7.39 18.69
N THR A 239 5.73 -7.56 18.94
CA THR A 239 5.20 -8.61 19.83
C THR A 239 4.43 -9.70 19.08
N ARG A 240 4.02 -9.44 17.83
CA ARG A 240 3.32 -10.39 16.95
C ARG A 240 4.00 -10.39 15.58
N PRO A 241 5.03 -11.20 15.37
CA PRO A 241 5.90 -11.10 14.18
C PRO A 241 5.19 -11.24 12.81
N GLU A 242 4.01 -11.87 12.76
CA GLU A 242 3.23 -12.04 11.52
C GLU A 242 2.16 -10.95 11.32
N ASP A 243 2.03 -10.01 12.27
CA ASP A 243 1.04 -8.93 12.22
C ASP A 243 1.73 -7.56 12.09
N LEU A 244 0.96 -6.59 11.64
CA LEU A 244 1.36 -5.20 11.48
C LEU A 244 1.38 -4.46 12.84
N ASP A 245 2.30 -3.51 13.02
CA ASP A 245 2.37 -2.66 14.21
C ASP A 245 1.21 -1.65 14.27
N THR A 246 0.21 -1.96 15.11
CA THR A 246 -0.99 -1.14 15.30
C THR A 246 -0.77 0.15 16.07
N ALA A 247 0.45 0.41 16.56
CA ALA A 247 0.78 1.72 17.12
C ALA A 247 1.01 2.78 16.02
N MET A 248 1.29 2.33 14.79
CA MET A 248 1.50 3.18 13.64
C MET A 248 0.18 3.79 13.12
N GLU A 249 0.27 4.55 12.04
CA GLU A 249 -0.88 5.14 11.36
C GLU A 249 -1.54 4.11 10.41
N ASP A 250 -2.16 3.08 10.99
CA ASP A 250 -2.62 1.87 10.31
C ASP A 250 -4.07 1.94 9.78
N HIS A 251 -4.82 3.00 10.07
CA HIS A 251 -6.22 3.19 9.66
C HIS A 251 -6.48 2.97 8.17
N VAL A 252 -5.59 3.47 7.30
CA VAL A 252 -5.70 3.25 5.84
C VAL A 252 -5.40 1.79 5.48
N CYS A 253 -4.47 1.14 6.17
CA CYS A 253 -4.14 -0.26 5.99
C CYS A 253 -5.26 -1.19 6.44
N ASP A 254 -5.86 -0.93 7.61
CA ASP A 254 -6.98 -1.72 8.11
C ASP A 254 -8.20 -1.57 7.20
N GLU A 255 -8.51 -0.35 6.77
CA GLU A 255 -9.54 -0.09 5.78
C GLU A 255 -9.32 -0.88 4.48
N TRP A 256 -8.09 -0.84 3.96
CA TRP A 256 -7.71 -1.56 2.75
C TRP A 256 -7.79 -3.08 2.93
N ARG A 257 -7.41 -3.59 4.10
CA ARG A 257 -7.51 -5.01 4.45
C ARG A 257 -8.95 -5.49 4.44
N TYR A 258 -9.88 -4.73 5.04
CA TYR A 258 -11.31 -5.07 5.01
C TYR A 258 -11.81 -5.20 3.56
N PHE A 259 -11.34 -4.33 2.67
CA PHE A 259 -11.68 -4.41 1.25
C PHE A 259 -11.15 -5.67 0.59
N CYS A 260 -9.87 -5.98 0.79
CA CYS A 260 -9.23 -7.15 0.20
C CYS A 260 -9.88 -8.46 0.68
N MET A 261 -10.25 -8.52 1.96
CA MET A 261 -10.93 -9.67 2.57
C MET A 261 -12.34 -9.87 2.05
N SER A 262 -13.06 -8.81 1.69
CA SER A 262 -14.39 -8.95 1.09
C SER A 262 -14.39 -9.59 -0.31
N ARG A 263 -13.20 -9.76 -0.94
CA ARG A 263 -13.02 -10.25 -2.31
C ARG A 263 -11.76 -11.13 -2.43
N PRO A 264 -11.64 -12.25 -1.71
CA PRO A 264 -10.38 -12.97 -1.63
C PRO A 264 -9.91 -13.49 -3.00
N VAL A 265 -8.61 -13.36 -3.26
CA VAL A 265 -7.93 -13.88 -4.46
C VAL A 265 -6.94 -14.98 -4.07
N LYS A 266 -6.61 -15.85 -5.03
CA LYS A 266 -5.51 -16.80 -4.89
C LYS A 266 -4.17 -16.11 -5.18
N PRO A 267 -3.04 -16.52 -4.58
CA PRO A 267 -1.72 -16.00 -4.96
C PRO A 267 -1.46 -16.20 -6.46
N MET A 268 -0.70 -15.29 -7.08
CA MET A 268 -0.17 -15.57 -8.42
C MET A 268 0.83 -16.72 -8.29
N MET A 269 0.67 -17.76 -9.09
CA MET A 269 1.71 -18.78 -9.20
C MET A 269 2.84 -18.13 -9.97
N GLN A 270 4.03 -18.01 -9.36
CA GLN A 270 5.23 -17.81 -10.14
C GLN A 270 5.29 -18.96 -11.13
N ALA A 271 5.44 -18.64 -12.43
CA ALA A 271 5.76 -19.66 -13.41
C ALA A 271 6.95 -20.43 -12.84
N GLN A 272 6.80 -21.75 -12.67
CA GLN A 272 7.96 -22.58 -12.34
C GLN A 272 8.99 -22.23 -13.40
N THR A 273 10.10 -21.60 -13.01
CA THR A 273 11.30 -21.65 -13.83
C THR A 273 11.48 -23.12 -14.10
N ALA A 274 11.21 -23.54 -15.34
CA ALA A 274 11.33 -24.92 -15.74
C ALA A 274 12.68 -25.36 -15.20
N ALA A 275 12.68 -26.30 -14.26
CA ALA A 275 13.91 -26.76 -13.65
C ALA A 275 14.83 -27.08 -14.82
N VAL A 276 15.93 -26.34 -14.94
CA VAL A 276 16.97 -26.68 -15.90
C VAL A 276 17.55 -27.96 -15.33
N TRP A 277 16.93 -29.08 -15.68
CA TRP A 277 17.52 -30.39 -15.55
C TRP A 277 18.70 -30.34 -16.51
N SER A 278 19.88 -29.96 -16.01
CA SER A 278 21.09 -30.41 -16.65
C SER A 278 20.99 -31.93 -16.59
N ASP A 279 20.82 -32.55 -17.75
CA ASP A 279 20.94 -33.99 -17.89
C ASP A 279 22.44 -34.29 -17.95
N PRO A 280 23.08 -34.76 -16.85
CA PRO A 280 24.50 -35.06 -16.85
C PRO A 280 24.89 -36.21 -17.80
N LEU A 281 23.95 -36.87 -18.49
CA LEU A 281 24.25 -37.93 -19.46
C LEU A 281 24.46 -37.45 -20.90
N ASN A 282 24.23 -36.17 -21.22
CA ASN A 282 24.47 -35.64 -22.56
C ASN A 282 25.89 -35.06 -22.79
N GLN A 283 26.81 -35.21 -21.82
CA GLN A 283 28.21 -34.79 -21.97
C GLN A 283 29.19 -35.93 -22.31
N ILE A 284 28.69 -37.12 -22.66
CA ILE A 284 29.55 -38.23 -23.13
C ILE A 284 28.97 -38.81 -24.42
N ARG A 285 29.30 -38.16 -25.53
CA ARG A 285 29.31 -38.59 -26.96
C ARG A 285 29.52 -37.28 -27.73
N SER A 286 30.66 -37.00 -28.36
CA SER A 286 31.62 -37.81 -29.12
C SER A 286 32.98 -37.10 -29.16
#